data_AF-A0A7J7R6M9-F1
#
_entry.id   AF-A0A7J7R6M9-F1
#
_cell.length_a   1.000
_cell.length_b   1.000
_cell.length_c   1.000
_cell.angle_alpha   90.00
_cell.angle_beta   90.00
_cell.angle_gamma   90.00
#
_symmetry.space_group_name_H-M   'P 1'
#
loop_
_entity.id
_entity.type
_entity.pdbx_description
1 polymer ?
#
loop_
_entity_poly.entity_id
_entity_poly.type
_entity_poly.pdbx_seq_one_letter_code
_entity_poly.pdbx_strand_id
1 'polypeptide(L)'
;MPTTLNPDPGSGRERVGIVGGCDVSASKYPWQVSLRFYNIKHHLWQHECGGSLIHPQWVLTAAHCVEPEDLEPCGFRVQVGQLRL
;
A
#
# COMPACT_ATOMS: atom_id res chain seq x y z
N MET A 1 -4.50 -31.34 17.27
CA MET A 1 -3.19 -31.52 17.93
C MET A 1 -2.40 -30.23 17.74
N PRO A 2 -2.22 -29.38 18.77
CA PRO A 2 -1.59 -28.08 18.60
C PRO A 2 -0.07 -28.24 18.68
N THR A 3 0.65 -27.80 17.65
CA THR A 3 2.11 -27.65 17.71
C THR A 3 2.40 -26.24 18.20
N THR A 4 2.87 -26.13 19.44
CA THR A 4 3.44 -24.91 20.00
C THR A 4 4.74 -24.57 19.25
N LEU A 5 4.74 -23.51 18.46
CA LEU A 5 5.98 -22.89 18.00
C LEU A 5 6.37 -21.82 19.04
N ASN A 6 7.39 -22.12 19.83
CA ASN A 6 8.04 -21.15 20.70
C ASN A 6 8.68 -20.03 19.83
N PRO A 7 8.64 -18.77 20.26
CA PRO A 7 9.36 -17.70 19.58
C PRO A 7 10.87 -17.80 19.85
N ASP A 8 11.67 -17.93 18.79
CA ASP A 8 13.13 -17.81 18.86
C ASP A 8 13.53 -16.39 19.31
N PRO A 9 14.48 -16.23 20.25
CA PRO A 9 15.01 -14.93 20.64
C PRO A 9 16.12 -14.54 19.65
N GLY A 10 15.73 -14.26 18.41
CA GLY A 10 16.61 -13.75 17.37
C GLY A 10 16.54 -12.22 17.29
N SER A 11 17.60 -11.55 17.71
CA SER A 11 17.87 -10.12 17.53
C SER A 11 17.46 -9.59 16.14
N GLY A 12 16.66 -8.52 16.11
CA GLY A 12 16.46 -7.72 14.90
C GLY A 12 15.11 -6.98 14.83
N ARG A 13 15.05 -5.78 15.42
CA ARG A 13 14.05 -4.71 15.19
C ARG A 13 12.61 -5.23 15.05
N GLU A 14 11.90 -5.31 16.17
CA GLU A 14 10.45 -5.56 16.21
C GLU A 14 9.76 -4.66 15.18
N ARG A 15 9.31 -5.26 14.07
CA ARG A 15 8.48 -4.55 13.12
C ARG A 15 7.16 -4.36 13.84
N VAL A 16 6.82 -3.12 14.19
CA VAL A 16 5.47 -2.77 14.64
C VAL A 16 4.54 -3.18 13.50
N GLY A 17 3.92 -4.35 13.66
CA GLY A 17 3.05 -4.97 12.67
C GLY A 17 1.59 -4.63 12.94
N ILE A 18 0.71 -5.11 12.08
CA ILE A 18 -0.73 -5.01 12.29
C ILE A 18 -1.13 -5.96 13.42
N VAL A 19 -1.78 -5.44 14.47
CA VAL A 19 -2.26 -6.26 15.60
C VAL A 19 -3.28 -7.28 15.09
N GLY A 20 -3.01 -8.57 15.32
CA GLY A 20 -3.84 -9.68 14.82
C GLY A 20 -3.76 -9.91 13.30
N GLY A 21 -2.87 -9.20 12.60
CA GLY A 21 -2.66 -9.36 11.17
C GLY A 21 -1.75 -10.54 10.82
N CYS A 22 -1.77 -10.91 9.54
CA CYS A 22 -0.81 -11.83 8.96
C CYS A 22 -0.33 -11.31 7.59
N ASP A 23 0.94 -11.55 7.28
CA ASP A 23 1.49 -11.20 5.97
C ASP A 23 0.74 -11.97 4.86
N VAL A 24 0.55 -11.30 3.73
CA VAL A 24 -0.10 -11.87 2.54
C VAL A 24 0.91 -12.05 1.41
N SER A 25 0.68 -13.01 0.52
CA SER A 25 1.47 -13.09 -0.71
C SER A 25 1.10 -11.96 -1.66
N ALA A 26 2.06 -11.51 -2.49
CA ALA A 26 1.83 -10.49 -3.51
C ALA A 26 0.69 -10.83 -4.49
N SER A 27 0.41 -12.11 -4.68
CA SER A 27 -0.63 -12.61 -5.58
C SER A 27 -2.02 -12.71 -4.95
N LYS A 28 -2.18 -12.55 -3.62
CA LYS A 28 -3.47 -12.78 -2.96
C LYS A 28 -4.53 -11.74 -3.32
N TYR A 29 -4.10 -10.48 -3.48
CA TYR A 29 -4.96 -9.34 -3.83
C TYR A 29 -4.32 -8.52 -4.96
N PRO A 30 -4.26 -9.07 -6.19
CA PRO A 30 -3.51 -8.48 -7.29
C PRO A 30 -4.09 -7.14 -7.78
N TRP A 31 -5.36 -6.85 -7.44
CA TRP A 31 -6.01 -5.59 -7.75
C TRP A 31 -5.64 -4.45 -6.79
N GLN A 32 -4.90 -4.71 -5.71
CA GLN A 32 -4.55 -3.67 -4.73
C GLN A 32 -3.66 -2.60 -5.36
N VAL A 33 -4.07 -1.34 -5.24
CA VAL A 33 -3.36 -0.17 -5.78
C VAL A 33 -2.95 0.77 -4.66
N SER A 34 -1.73 1.31 -4.77
CA SER A 34 -1.29 2.45 -3.99
C SER A 34 -1.39 3.72 -4.84
N LEU A 35 -2.22 4.67 -4.40
CA LEU A 35 -2.23 6.03 -4.93
C LEU A 35 -1.20 6.87 -4.17
N ARG A 36 -0.27 7.46 -4.92
CA ARG A 36 0.80 8.28 -4.37
C ARG A 36 0.77 9.70 -4.90
N PHE A 37 0.95 10.66 -4.00
CA PHE A 37 1.01 12.09 -4.34
C PHE A 37 2.40 12.63 -4.04
N TYR A 38 2.84 13.62 -4.81
CA TYR A 38 4.16 14.20 -4.61
C TYR A 38 4.14 15.19 -3.44
N ASN A 39 4.79 14.80 -2.34
CA ASN A 39 4.96 15.66 -1.19
C ASN A 39 6.12 16.63 -1.44
N ILE A 40 5.80 17.89 -1.75
CA ILE A 40 6.79 18.93 -2.08
C ILE A 40 7.71 19.23 -0.89
N LYS A 41 7.20 19.17 0.35
CA LYS A 41 8.00 19.48 1.57
C LYS A 41 9.09 18.44 1.80
N HIS A 42 8.80 17.18 1.49
CA HIS A 42 9.72 16.07 1.69
C HIS A 42 10.37 15.57 0.39
N HIS A 43 10.05 16.20 -0.74
CA HIS A 43 10.51 15.86 -2.08
C HIS A 43 10.37 14.37 -2.44
N LEU A 44 9.28 13.73 -2.01
CA LEU A 44 9.05 12.29 -2.18
C LEU A 44 7.62 11.96 -2.59
N TRP A 45 7.43 10.77 -3.16
CA TRP A 45 6.12 10.21 -3.46
C TRP A 45 5.57 9.48 -2.25
N GLN A 46 4.49 10.00 -1.66
CA GLN A 46 3.89 9.47 -0.45
C GLN A 46 2.61 8.70 -0.77
N HIS A 47 2.40 7.56 -0.14
CA HIS A 47 1.11 6.86 -0.19
C HIS A 47 0.10 7.61 0.65
N GLU A 48 -1.03 7.96 0.04
CA GLU A 48 -2.13 8.65 0.72
C GLU A 48 -3.41 7.82 0.70
N CYS A 49 -3.68 7.12 -0.41
CA CYS A 49 -4.92 6.39 -0.61
C CYS A 49 -4.73 5.03 -1.28
N GLY A 50 -5.74 4.18 -1.11
CA GLY A 50 -5.87 2.91 -1.83
C GLY A 50 -6.69 3.05 -3.13
N GLY A 51 -6.70 1.96 -3.91
CA GLY A 51 -7.57 1.79 -5.06
C GLY A 51 -7.67 0.34 -5.48
N SER A 52 -8.53 0.05 -6.46
CA SER A 52 -8.67 -1.27 -7.06
C SER A 52 -8.54 -1.21 -8.58
N LEU A 53 -7.66 -2.03 -9.14
CA LEU A 53 -7.57 -2.22 -10.59
C LEU A 53 -8.80 -3.01 -11.08
N ILE A 54 -9.72 -2.32 -11.74
CA ILE A 54 -10.98 -2.92 -12.24
C ILE A 54 -10.92 -3.24 -13.75
N HIS A 55 -9.91 -2.71 -14.43
CA HIS A 55 -9.62 -2.93 -15.85
C HIS A 55 -8.13 -2.63 -16.08
N PRO A 56 -7.48 -3.15 -17.15
CA PRO A 56 -6.08 -2.83 -17.47
C PRO A 56 -5.70 -1.33 -17.53
N GLN A 57 -6.68 -0.45 -17.62
CA GLN A 57 -6.51 1.00 -17.72
C GLN A 57 -7.38 1.80 -16.73
N TRP A 58 -8.15 1.13 -15.86
CA TRP A 58 -9.06 1.83 -14.93
C TRP A 58 -8.82 1.37 -13.50
N VAL A 59 -8.58 2.33 -12.62
CA VAL A 59 -8.52 2.15 -11.17
C VAL A 59 -9.74 2.83 -10.55
N LEU A 60 -10.46 2.09 -9.71
CA LEU A 60 -11.52 2.63 -8.86
C LEU A 60 -10.92 3.09 -7.53
N THR A 61 -11.29 4.29 -7.08
CA THR A 61 -10.91 4.84 -5.77
C THR A 61 -12.03 5.72 -5.22
N ALA A 62 -11.88 6.21 -3.99
CA ALA A 62 -12.80 7.17 -3.40
C ALA A 62 -12.59 8.57 -4.02
N ALA A 63 -13.68 9.32 -4.23
CA ALA A 63 -13.60 10.66 -4.81
C ALA A 63 -12.72 11.62 -4.01
N HIS A 64 -12.70 11.53 -2.67
CA HIS A 64 -11.87 12.38 -1.82
C HIS A 64 -10.36 12.08 -1.92
N CYS A 65 -9.97 10.98 -2.56
CA CYS A 65 -8.56 10.67 -2.78
C CYS A 65 -7.98 11.43 -3.97
N VAL A 66 -8.80 12.12 -4.76
CA VAL A 66 -8.40 12.83 -5.98
C VAL A 66 -9.02 14.23 -5.96
N GLU A 67 -8.39 15.14 -5.22
CA GLU A 67 -8.78 16.55 -5.25
C GLU A 67 -8.36 17.17 -6.59
N PRO A 68 -9.11 18.15 -7.12
CA PRO A 68 -8.80 18.78 -8.42
C PRO A 68 -7.36 19.32 -8.52
N GLU A 69 -6.80 19.80 -7.41
CA GLU A 69 -5.44 20.32 -7.33
C GLU A 69 -4.37 19.23 -7.51
N ASP A 70 -4.69 17.98 -7.20
CA ASP A 70 -3.79 16.83 -7.32
C ASP A 70 -3.79 16.20 -8.74
N LEU A 71 -4.73 16.61 -9.59
CA LEU A 71 -4.91 16.06 -10.94
C LEU A 71 -4.00 16.69 -12.00
N GLU A 72 -3.11 17.61 -11.61
CA GLU A 72 -2.03 18.04 -12.49
C GLU A 72 -1.21 16.81 -12.94
N PRO A 73 -0.84 16.65 -14.22
CA PRO A 73 -0.18 15.45 -14.77
C PRO A 73 1.16 15.03 -14.11
N CYS A 74 1.62 15.76 -13.10
CA CYS A 74 2.81 15.48 -12.29
C CYS A 74 2.50 15.34 -10.78
N GLY A 75 1.22 15.44 -10.36
CA GLY A 75 0.79 15.47 -8.96
C GLY A 75 0.57 14.08 -8.36
N PHE A 76 0.22 13.08 -9.18
CA PHE A 76 -0.12 11.73 -8.71
C PHE A 76 0.55 10.59 -9.49
N ARG A 77 0.66 9.43 -8.83
CA ARG A 77 1.14 8.16 -9.41
C ARG A 77 0.28 7.01 -8.92
N VAL A 78 0.00 6.09 -9.85
CA VAL A 78 -0.69 4.83 -9.58
C VAL A 78 0.36 3.71 -9.53
N GLN A 79 0.47 2.99 -8.41
CA GLN A 79 1.35 1.83 -8.28
C GLN A 79 0.55 0.54 -8.10
N VAL A 80 0.83 -0.43 -8.99
CA VAL A 80 0.24 -1.78 -9.01
C VAL A 80 1.29 -2.83 -8.64
N GLY A 81 0.87 -3.98 -8.10
CA GLY A 81 1.75 -5.13 -7.83
C GLY A 81 2.72 -4.96 -6.65
N GLN A 82 2.59 -3.88 -5.87
CA GLN A 82 3.44 -3.59 -4.72
C GLN A 82 2.97 -4.35 -3.47
N LEU A 83 3.87 -5.08 -2.80
CA LEU A 83 3.54 -5.81 -1.56
C LEU A 83 3.77 -5.01 -0.27
N ARG A 84 4.71 -4.06 -0.27
CA ARG A 84 5.05 -3.22 0.90
C ARG A 84 5.20 -1.77 0.46
N LEU A 85 4.58 -0.86 1.22
CA LEU A 85 4.58 0.58 0.95
C LEU A 85 5.89 1.23 1.39
#